data_AF-A0A166TTY5-F1
#
_entry.id   AF-A0A166TTY5-F1
#
_cell.length_a   1.000
_cell.length_b   1.000
_cell.length_c   1.000
_cell.angle_alpha   90.00
_cell.angle_beta   90.00
_cell.angle_gamma   90.00
#
_symmetry.space_group_name_H-M   'P 1'
#
loop_
_entity.id
_entity.type
_entity.pdbx_description
1 polymer ?
#
loop_
_entity_poly.entity_id
_entity_poly.type
_entity_poly.pdbx_seq_one_letter_code
_entity_poly.pdbx_strand_id
1 'polypeptide(L)'
;MRRTGYWADVAFKSGDVEEELRTSGREGRGHRDEECNHGLDSKPVRKLIKAAKPVRRANRKLIVFERGFIDEAGLKGGQWYKHLGVAPGYGATTMPRVTEALSLEKNVTLAEYEADRLAQKIEKMAIHL
;
A
#
# COMPACT_ATOMS: atom_id res chain seq x y z
N MET A 1 2.62 16.36 -24.46
CA MET A 1 2.14 16.39 -23.06
C MET A 1 2.34 15.02 -22.42
N ARG A 2 3.35 14.83 -21.57
CA ARG A 2 3.49 13.63 -20.73
C ARG A 2 3.31 14.05 -19.27
N ARG A 3 2.14 13.75 -18.67
CA ARG A 3 1.93 13.88 -17.23
C ARG A 3 2.49 12.62 -16.58
N THR A 4 3.75 12.64 -16.19
CA THR A 4 4.36 11.59 -15.37
C THR A 4 3.76 11.68 -13.97
N GLY A 5 3.08 10.61 -13.56
CA GLY A 5 2.34 10.53 -12.31
C GLY A 5 3.25 10.57 -11.10
N TYR A 6 3.22 11.69 -10.38
CA TYR A 6 3.93 12.00 -9.14
C TYR A 6 3.60 11.08 -7.94
N TRP A 7 2.78 10.05 -8.15
CA TRP A 7 2.17 9.24 -7.08
C TRP A 7 2.60 7.76 -7.07
N ALA A 8 3.30 7.28 -8.11
CA ALA A 8 3.83 5.93 -8.15
C ALA A 8 5.15 5.78 -7.36
N ASP A 9 6.01 6.82 -7.38
CA ASP A 9 7.35 6.77 -6.79
C ASP A 9 7.36 6.80 -5.25
N VAL A 10 6.30 7.29 -4.62
CA VAL A 10 6.27 7.50 -3.16
C VAL A 10 6.05 6.19 -2.38
N ALA A 11 5.49 5.17 -3.01
CA ALA A 11 5.15 3.92 -2.34
C ALA A 11 6.30 2.89 -2.32
N PHE A 12 7.23 2.94 -3.29
CA PHE A 12 8.28 1.92 -3.45
C PHE A 12 9.66 2.36 -2.91
N LYS A 13 9.96 3.67 -2.87
CA LYS A 13 11.22 4.22 -2.29
C LYS A 13 11.19 4.32 -0.77
N SER A 14 10.92 3.21 -0.09
CA SER A 14 11.04 3.12 1.37
C SER A 14 12.04 2.08 1.85
N GLY A 15 12.56 1.24 0.94
CA GLY A 15 13.73 0.39 1.20
C GLY A 15 15.04 1.18 1.13
N ASP A 16 15.15 2.13 0.19
CA ASP A 16 16.41 2.82 -0.12
C ASP A 16 16.95 3.71 1.02
N VAL A 17 16.07 4.20 1.91
CA VAL A 17 16.47 5.09 3.01
C VAL A 17 17.12 4.32 4.17
N GLU A 18 16.86 3.01 4.32
CA GLU A 18 17.47 2.20 5.38
C GLU A 18 18.83 1.57 4.97
N GLU A 19 19.09 1.41 3.67
CA GLU A 19 20.33 0.80 3.17
C GLU A 19 21.47 1.82 3.02
N GLU A 20 21.16 3.07 2.68
CA GLU A 20 22.14 4.17 2.55
C GLU A 20 22.71 4.63 3.91
N LEU A 21 21.98 4.37 5.02
CA LEU A 21 22.41 4.69 6.39
C LEU A 21 23.34 3.62 7.01
N ARG A 22 23.55 2.47 6.35
CA ARG A 22 24.43 1.39 6.84
C ARG A 22 25.84 1.44 6.25
N THR A 23 26.03 2.05 5.10
CA THR A 23 27.30 2.02 4.36
C THR A 23 28.26 3.18 4.67
N SER A 24 27.83 4.23 5.37
CA SER A 24 28.67 5.40 5.70
C SER A 24 29.49 5.28 7.00
N GLY A 25 29.54 4.08 7.61
CA GLY A 25 30.08 3.86 8.96
C GLY A 25 31.55 3.45 9.08
N ARG A 26 32.37 3.53 8.03
CA ARG A 26 33.81 3.26 8.13
C ARG A 26 34.61 4.12 7.15
N GLU A 27 35.22 5.19 7.66
CA GLU A 27 36.59 5.68 7.39
C GLU A 27 36.69 7.21 7.54
N GLY A 28 37.79 7.67 8.15
CA GLY A 28 38.23 9.07 8.06
C GLY A 28 38.31 9.83 9.38
N ARG A 29 39.48 9.78 10.02
CA ARG A 29 39.90 10.73 11.06
C ARG A 29 40.26 12.09 10.41
N GLY A 30 39.71 13.17 10.97
CA GLY A 30 40.37 14.48 11.09
C GLY A 30 40.25 15.45 9.91
N HIS A 31 39.36 16.46 10.04
CA HIS A 31 39.72 17.88 9.97
C HIS A 31 38.52 18.72 10.44
N ARG A 32 38.81 19.83 11.14
CA ARG A 32 37.82 20.81 11.59
C ARG A 32 37.40 21.65 10.40
N ASP A 33 36.14 21.52 9.99
CA ASP A 33 35.41 22.55 9.26
C ASP A 33 34.13 22.84 10.04
N GLU A 34 34.12 24.00 10.70
CA GLU A 34 32.94 24.65 11.24
C GLU A 34 32.08 25.13 10.06
N GLU A 35 31.23 24.25 9.54
CA GLU A 35 30.13 24.67 8.66
C GLU A 35 28.82 24.68 9.44
N CYS A 36 28.24 25.87 9.55
CA CYS A 36 27.08 26.25 10.34
C CYS A 36 25.84 25.37 10.10
N ASN A 37 25.73 24.26 10.81
CA ASN A 37 24.48 23.48 10.90
C ASN A 37 23.55 24.09 11.96
N HIS A 38 22.95 25.25 11.66
CA HIS A 38 21.93 25.89 12.50
C HIS A 38 20.53 25.84 11.87
N GLY A 39 20.23 24.80 11.08
CA GLY A 39 18.97 24.71 10.34
C GLY A 39 17.88 23.81 10.92
N LEU A 40 18.20 22.84 11.78
CA LEU A 40 17.25 21.81 12.23
C LEU A 40 17.36 21.47 13.74
N ASP A 41 17.90 22.37 14.55
CA ASP A 41 17.82 22.23 16.02
C ASP A 41 16.74 23.12 16.64
N SER A 42 15.58 23.18 15.98
CA SER A 42 14.38 23.52 16.72
C SER A 42 13.81 22.22 17.28
N LYS A 43 13.95 22.02 18.59
CA LYS A 43 13.23 21.02 19.39
C LYS A 43 11.79 20.74 18.88
N PRO A 44 10.99 21.71 18.40
CA PRO A 44 9.69 21.45 17.77
C PRO A 44 9.73 20.61 16.48
N VAL A 45 10.65 20.85 15.54
CA VAL A 45 10.74 20.07 14.28
C VAL A 45 11.07 18.61 14.57
N ARG A 46 11.98 18.34 15.51
CA ARG A 46 12.30 16.96 15.94
C ARG A 46 11.10 16.27 16.58
N LYS A 47 10.32 16.98 17.41
CA LYS A 47 9.07 16.45 18.00
C LYS A 47 8.03 16.13 16.93
N LEU A 48 7.86 17.00 15.94
CA LEU A 48 6.96 16.78 14.80
C LEU A 48 7.35 15.52 14.01
N ILE A 49 8.63 15.39 13.65
CA ILE A 49 9.12 14.21 12.92
C ILE A 49 8.90 12.93 13.72
N LYS A 50 9.17 12.96 15.03
CA LYS A 50 8.93 11.81 15.92
C LYS A 50 7.45 11.42 15.98
N ALA A 51 6.54 12.40 16.03
CA ALA A 51 5.10 12.18 16.01
C ALA A 51 4.58 11.70 14.63
N ALA A 52 5.18 12.16 13.53
CA ALA A 52 4.79 11.77 12.18
C ALA A 52 5.14 10.31 11.84
N LYS A 53 6.22 9.75 12.42
CA LYS A 53 6.66 8.36 12.17
C LYS A 53 5.55 7.30 12.41
N PRO A 54 4.90 7.23 13.59
CA PRO A 54 3.84 6.26 13.82
C PRO A 54 2.62 6.48 12.91
N VAL A 55 2.25 7.74 12.64
CA VAL A 55 1.14 8.07 11.71
C VAL A 55 1.44 7.55 10.32
N ARG A 56 2.65 7.77 9.80
CA ARG A 56 3.08 7.25 8.50
C ARG A 56 3.03 5.71 8.45
N ARG A 57 3.41 5.04 9.54
CA ARG A 57 3.33 3.58 9.64
C ARG A 57 1.88 3.09 9.58
N ALA A 58 0.97 3.72 10.31
CA ALA A 58 -0.45 3.40 10.27
C ALA A 58 -1.06 3.64 8.88
N ASN A 59 -0.76 4.78 8.26
CA ASN A 59 -1.26 5.11 6.92
C ASN A 59 -0.76 4.11 5.87
N ARG A 60 0.48 3.60 5.99
CA ARG A 60 0.98 2.56 5.09
C ARG A 60 0.13 1.29 5.18
N LYS A 61 -0.24 0.86 6.39
CA LYS A 61 -1.10 -0.32 6.59
C LYS A 61 -2.48 -0.13 5.96
N LEU A 62 -3.10 1.03 6.16
CA LEU A 62 -4.41 1.36 5.57
C LEU A 62 -4.35 1.35 4.03
N ILE A 63 -3.29 1.92 3.44
CA ILE A 63 -3.12 1.92 1.98
C ILE A 63 -2.94 0.50 1.45
N VAL A 64 -2.18 -0.34 2.14
CA VAL A 64 -1.97 -1.75 1.75
C VAL A 64 -3.27 -2.54 1.86
N PHE A 65 -4.06 -2.32 2.91
CA PHE A 65 -5.37 -2.95 3.09
C PHE A 65 -6.31 -2.67 1.91
N GLU A 66 -6.55 -1.40 1.58
CA GLU A 66 -7.48 -1.05 0.49
C GLU A 66 -6.98 -1.53 -0.87
N ARG A 67 -5.67 -1.40 -1.14
CA ARG A 67 -5.09 -1.85 -2.41
C ARG A 67 -5.01 -3.36 -2.53
N GLY A 68 -4.95 -4.08 -1.41
CA GLY A 68 -4.87 -5.54 -1.42
C GLY A 68 -6.13 -6.22 -1.97
N PHE A 69 -7.27 -5.52 -2.00
CA PHE A 69 -8.48 -5.99 -2.68
C PHE A 69 -8.48 -5.77 -4.19
N ILE A 70 -7.48 -5.10 -4.76
CA ILE A 70 -7.39 -4.89 -6.20
C ILE A 70 -6.83 -6.15 -6.87
N ASP A 71 -7.50 -6.58 -7.94
CA ASP A 71 -7.03 -7.63 -8.82
C ASP A 71 -6.97 -7.18 -10.27
N GLU A 72 -5.84 -7.45 -10.93
CA GLU A 72 -5.58 -6.97 -12.29
C GLU A 72 -6.49 -7.60 -13.33
N ALA A 73 -6.90 -8.86 -13.12
CA ALA A 73 -7.81 -9.55 -14.04
C ALA A 73 -9.23 -8.97 -13.99
N GLY A 74 -9.57 -8.25 -12.91
CA GLY A 74 -10.88 -7.66 -12.71
C GLY A 74 -11.99 -8.70 -12.51
N LEU A 75 -13.23 -8.26 -12.72
CA LEU A 75 -14.44 -9.10 -12.71
C LEU A 75 -14.84 -9.52 -14.13
N LYS A 76 -15.43 -10.71 -14.26
CA LYS A 76 -15.99 -11.22 -15.51
C LYS A 76 -17.23 -10.37 -15.86
N GLY A 77 -17.28 -9.84 -17.08
CA GLY A 77 -18.32 -8.88 -17.50
C GLY A 77 -17.94 -7.39 -17.31
N GLY A 78 -16.80 -7.11 -16.68
CA GLY A 78 -16.29 -5.75 -16.51
C GLY A 78 -14.84 -5.76 -16.02
N GLN A 79 -13.88 -5.95 -16.94
CA GLN A 79 -12.43 -5.96 -16.63
C GLN A 79 -11.92 -4.63 -16.04
N TRP A 80 -12.70 -3.56 -16.19
CA TRP A 80 -12.43 -2.26 -15.58
C TRP A 80 -12.74 -2.23 -14.08
N TYR A 81 -13.56 -3.17 -13.58
CA TYR A 81 -13.85 -3.31 -12.16
C TYR A 81 -12.89 -4.31 -11.51
N LYS A 82 -12.03 -3.79 -10.62
CA LYS A 82 -10.90 -4.55 -10.06
C LYS A 82 -11.00 -4.84 -8.57
N HIS A 83 -11.94 -4.22 -7.88
CA HIS A 83 -12.04 -4.33 -6.44
C HIS A 83 -12.83 -5.59 -6.06
N LEU A 84 -12.21 -6.53 -5.36
CA LEU A 84 -12.84 -7.82 -5.03
C LEU A 84 -13.70 -7.77 -3.77
N GLY A 85 -13.52 -6.78 -2.90
CA GLY A 85 -14.25 -6.69 -1.63
C GLY A 85 -15.67 -6.11 -1.73
N VAL A 86 -15.89 -5.20 -2.68
CA VAL A 86 -17.14 -4.44 -2.87
C VAL A 86 -17.33 -4.20 -4.35
N ALA A 87 -18.58 -4.04 -4.81
CA ALA A 87 -18.92 -3.48 -6.12
C ALA A 87 -19.97 -2.35 -6.03
N PRO A 88 -19.95 -1.37 -6.95
CA PRO A 88 -21.03 -0.40 -7.08
C PRO A 88 -22.33 -1.07 -7.51
N GLY A 89 -23.44 -0.69 -6.85
CA GLY A 89 -24.80 -1.17 -7.08
C GLY A 89 -25.76 -0.56 -6.05
N TYR A 90 -27.08 -0.58 -6.29
CA TYR A 90 -28.11 0.07 -5.43
C TYR A 90 -28.14 -0.39 -3.96
N GLY A 91 -27.43 -1.46 -3.62
CA GLY A 91 -26.92 -1.73 -2.28
C GLY A 91 -25.52 -2.30 -2.46
N ALA A 92 -24.50 -1.65 -1.89
CA ALA A 92 -23.10 -2.06 -2.02
C ALA A 92 -22.97 -3.58 -1.85
N THR A 93 -22.70 -4.29 -2.95
CA THR A 93 -22.65 -5.76 -2.90
C THR A 93 -21.27 -6.14 -2.38
N THR A 94 -21.24 -6.75 -1.21
CA THR A 94 -20.01 -7.32 -0.64
C THR A 94 -19.69 -8.60 -1.38
N MET A 95 -18.39 -8.85 -1.61
CA MET A 95 -17.92 -10.05 -2.33
C MET A 95 -18.66 -10.27 -3.66
N PRO A 96 -18.75 -9.24 -4.52
CA PRO A 96 -19.65 -9.19 -5.67
C PRO A 96 -19.52 -10.41 -6.57
N ARG A 97 -18.31 -10.90 -6.73
CA ARG A 97 -17.98 -11.97 -7.66
C ARG A 97 -18.45 -13.36 -7.19
N VAL A 98 -18.41 -13.59 -5.87
CA VAL A 98 -18.99 -14.79 -5.24
C VAL A 98 -20.51 -14.71 -5.32
N THR A 99 -21.10 -13.54 -5.04
CA THR A 99 -22.55 -13.32 -5.12
C THR A 99 -23.09 -13.52 -6.53
N GLU A 100 -22.40 -13.02 -7.56
CA GLU A 100 -22.76 -13.20 -8.97
C GLU A 100 -22.66 -14.66 -9.41
N ALA A 101 -21.59 -15.36 -9.01
CA ALA A 101 -21.41 -16.78 -9.34
C ALA A 101 -22.57 -17.63 -8.80
N LEU A 102 -23.06 -17.33 -7.59
CA LEU A 102 -24.20 -18.03 -6.97
C LEU A 102 -25.55 -17.59 -7.53
N SER A 103 -25.79 -16.27 -7.65
CA SER A 103 -27.12 -15.73 -7.93
C SER A 103 -27.45 -15.65 -9.42
N LEU A 104 -26.47 -15.28 -10.24
CA LEU A 104 -26.65 -15.04 -11.68
C LEU A 104 -26.18 -16.24 -12.50
N GLU A 105 -24.94 -16.69 -12.29
CA GLU A 105 -24.36 -17.80 -13.06
C GLU A 105 -24.84 -19.17 -12.55
N LYS A 106 -25.35 -19.24 -11.30
CA LYS A 106 -25.79 -20.47 -10.62
C LYS A 106 -24.74 -21.59 -10.69
N ASN A 107 -23.47 -21.21 -10.53
CA ASN A 107 -22.33 -22.10 -10.71
C ASN A 107 -21.50 -22.17 -9.41
N VAL A 108 -21.56 -23.32 -8.75
CA VAL A 108 -20.88 -23.56 -7.47
C VAL A 108 -19.37 -23.59 -7.63
N THR A 109 -18.85 -24.28 -8.65
CA THR A 109 -17.40 -24.36 -8.90
C THR A 109 -16.79 -22.99 -9.15
N LEU A 110 -17.51 -22.10 -9.84
CA LEU A 110 -17.07 -20.72 -10.02
C LEU A 110 -17.10 -19.93 -8.71
N ALA A 111 -18.12 -20.14 -7.86
CA ALA A 111 -18.20 -19.48 -6.57
C ALA A 111 -17.05 -19.90 -5.64
N GLU A 112 -16.70 -21.19 -5.64
CA GLU A 112 -15.54 -21.72 -4.91
C GLU A 112 -14.24 -21.06 -5.38
N TYR A 113 -14.02 -21.03 -6.70
CA TYR A 113 -12.83 -20.38 -7.28
C TYR A 113 -12.69 -18.90 -6.88
N GLU A 114 -13.78 -18.13 -6.94
CA GLU A 114 -13.74 -16.70 -6.58
C GLU A 114 -13.61 -16.49 -5.07
N ALA A 115 -14.15 -17.40 -4.25
CA ALA A 115 -13.96 -17.39 -2.80
C ALA A 115 -12.51 -17.69 -2.43
N ASP A 116 -11.88 -18.69 -3.04
CA ASP A 116 -10.47 -19.03 -2.84
C ASP A 116 -9.56 -17.87 -3.26
N ARG A 117 -9.85 -17.25 -4.41
CA ARG A 117 -9.12 -16.07 -4.89
C ARG A 117 -9.22 -14.91 -3.90
N LEU A 118 -10.39 -14.66 -3.33
CA LEU A 118 -10.59 -13.61 -2.33
C LEU A 118 -9.86 -13.95 -1.01
N ALA A 119 -9.93 -15.20 -0.55
CA ALA A 119 -9.23 -15.67 0.64
C ALA A 119 -7.72 -15.46 0.53
N GLN A 120 -7.12 -15.82 -0.62
CA GLN A 120 -5.69 -15.60 -0.87
C GLN A 120 -5.28 -14.12 -0.79
N LYS A 121 -6.16 -13.19 -1.19
CA LYS A 121 -5.90 -11.75 -1.05
C LYS A 121 -5.93 -11.32 0.41
N ILE A 122 -6.91 -11.80 1.17
CA ILE A 122 -7.06 -11.50 2.60
C ILE A 122 -5.85 -12.02 3.38
N GLU A 123 -5.42 -13.25 3.12
CA GLU A 123 -4.23 -13.85 3.75
C GLU A 123 -2.97 -13.03 3.45
N LYS A 124 -2.77 -12.63 2.19
CA LYS A 124 -1.64 -11.76 1.81
C LYS A 124 -1.66 -10.43 2.55
N MET A 125 -2.82 -9.81 2.71
CA MET A 125 -2.94 -8.57 3.47
C MET A 125 -2.66 -8.77 4.96
N ALA A 126 -3.17 -9.85 5.56
CA ALA A 126 -2.97 -10.15 6.97
C ALA A 126 -1.48 -10.23 7.36
N ILE A 127 -0.61 -10.66 6.45
CA ILE A 127 0.85 -10.69 6.64
C ILE A 127 1.45 -9.26 6.73
N HIS A 128 0.82 -8.27 6.10
CA HIS A 128 1.34 -6.90 5.97
C HIS A 128 0.70 -5.88 6.92
N LEU A 129 -0.31 -6.29 7.71
CA LEU A 129 -1.03 -5.45 8.68
C LEU A 129 -0.45 -5.56 10.09
#